data_AF-A0A8G1X774-F1
#
_entry.id   AF-A0A8G1X774-F1
#
_cell.length_a   1.000
_cell.length_b   1.000
_cell.length_c   1.000
_cell.angle_alpha   90.00
_cell.angle_beta   90.00
_cell.angle_gamma   90.00
#
_symmetry.space_group_name_H-M   'P 1'
#
loop_
_entity.id
_entity.type
_entity.pdbx_description
1 polymer ?
#
loop_
_entity_poly.entity_id
_entity_poly.type
_entity_poly.pdbx_seq_one_letter_code
_entity_poly.pdbx_strand_id
1 'polypeptide(L)'
;MAPTGRRTLHQRGLLRRALLDTSVLTTDIIAATRRPSPSSFVAGARAGTVRCLVPVHVSEEVPRVLADRHREGGRFDLERALELWRSRYAPVLYIVDTAGLPMTAQGRVLAGRDASDVPMLLLASVIAPVVIIGTDADLVDSGLASANWVALRKALGDVGVTEGQMADIERLTDTLVGGLARGIAGGVDRGLTQIVKPTPKQWAAIAAVGAGTAGALYWWNRKRPRTSSQRSPVLSVLISRFSTQMTELSERHARGEDLWSQAELGTPGNSLLHQVARTLVGSRTPLTRTALVKRLGEGIPGTGHTERMAAVREVLNSYPMFVDTTGQGHWQVGRLGGG
;
A
#
# COMPACT_ATOMS: atom_id res chain seq x y z
N MET A 1 -23.26 2.99 25.40
CA MET A 1 -23.69 2.97 23.98
C MET A 1 -22.43 2.89 23.13
N ALA A 2 -22.17 1.71 22.54
CA ALA A 2 -21.01 1.46 21.70
C ALA A 2 -21.35 1.79 20.23
N PRO A 3 -20.50 2.51 19.48
CA PRO A 3 -20.70 2.62 18.05
C PRO A 3 -20.29 1.30 17.39
N THR A 4 -21.28 0.66 16.78
CA THR A 4 -21.17 -0.55 15.95
C THR A 4 -20.27 -0.27 14.75
N GLY A 5 -19.02 -0.73 14.82
CA GLY A 5 -18.06 -0.69 13.72
C GLY A 5 -18.59 -1.46 12.52
N ARG A 6 -18.93 -0.74 11.44
CA ARG A 6 -19.17 -1.32 10.12
C ARG A 6 -17.86 -1.88 9.58
N ARG A 7 -17.79 -3.21 9.49
CA ARG A 7 -16.82 -3.95 8.70
C ARG A 7 -17.00 -3.59 7.21
N THR A 8 -15.99 -2.96 6.62
CA THR A 8 -15.64 -3.18 5.20
C THR A 8 -14.18 -3.60 5.16
N LEU A 9 -13.96 -4.89 5.44
CA LEU A 9 -12.68 -5.59 5.36
C LEU A 9 -12.81 -6.65 4.26
N HIS A 10 -12.87 -6.22 3.00
CA HIS A 10 -12.42 -7.09 1.91
C HIS A 10 -11.02 -6.63 1.47
N GLN A 11 -10.19 -7.65 1.22
CA GLN A 11 -8.74 -7.59 1.20
C GLN A 11 -8.25 -6.69 0.06
N ARG A 12 -7.92 -5.43 0.37
CA ARG A 12 -6.78 -4.80 -0.34
C ARG A 12 -5.63 -5.81 -0.25
N GLY A 13 -4.98 -6.12 -1.38
CA GLY A 13 -3.95 -7.16 -1.52
C GLY A 13 -2.81 -7.07 -0.49
N LEU A 14 -1.76 -7.88 -0.59
CA LEU A 14 -0.63 -7.78 0.35
C LEU A 14 -0.10 -6.33 0.37
N LEU A 15 0.09 -5.74 1.56
CA LEU A 15 0.66 -4.40 1.65
C LEU A 15 2.13 -4.48 1.22
N ARG A 16 2.43 -3.89 0.06
CA ARG A 16 3.77 -3.89 -0.52
C ARG A 16 4.71 -2.99 0.29
N ARG A 17 6.00 -3.30 0.29
CA ARG A 17 7.00 -2.65 1.15
C ARG A 17 8.12 -2.11 0.27
N ALA A 18 8.33 -0.81 0.31
CA ALA A 18 9.34 -0.14 -0.49
C ALA A 18 10.28 0.67 0.40
N LEU A 19 11.58 0.46 0.26
CA LEU A 19 12.59 1.41 0.73
C LEU A 19 12.92 2.36 -0.41
N LEU A 20 12.79 3.66 -0.15
CA LEU A 20 13.06 4.68 -1.15
C LEU A 20 14.36 5.40 -0.84
N ASP A 21 15.21 5.52 -1.84
CA ASP A 21 16.44 6.29 -1.79
C ASP A 21 16.23 7.77 -2.15
N THR A 22 17.16 8.62 -1.68
CA THR A 22 17.23 10.06 -1.97
C THR A 22 17.24 10.31 -3.49
N SER A 23 18.01 9.53 -4.25
CA SER A 23 18.12 9.68 -5.71
C SER A 23 16.78 9.49 -6.44
N VAL A 24 15.99 8.51 -6.01
CA VAL A 24 14.67 8.19 -6.58
C VAL A 24 13.64 9.24 -6.19
N LEU A 25 13.62 9.64 -4.91
CA LEU A 25 12.71 10.67 -4.42
C LEU A 25 12.94 12.00 -5.12
N THR A 26 14.19 12.47 -5.18
CA THR A 26 14.53 13.74 -5.83
C THR A 26 14.20 13.74 -7.32
N THR A 27 14.50 12.64 -8.03
CA THR A 27 14.17 12.47 -9.46
C THR A 27 12.66 12.45 -9.70
N ASP A 28 11.90 11.75 -8.84
CA ASP A 28 10.44 11.71 -8.93
C ASP A 28 9.79 13.06 -8.64
N ILE A 29 10.26 13.78 -7.61
CA ILE A 29 9.78 15.12 -7.25
C ILE A 29 10.05 16.09 -8.40
N ILE A 30 11.26 16.10 -8.97
CA ILE A 30 11.62 16.93 -10.13
C ILE A 30 10.68 16.63 -11.30
N ALA A 31 10.45 15.35 -11.63
CA ALA A 31 9.53 14.98 -12.69
C ALA A 31 8.07 15.41 -12.38
N ALA A 32 7.66 15.35 -11.12
CA ALA A 32 6.32 15.73 -10.66
C ALA A 32 6.06 17.25 -10.74
N THR A 33 7.10 18.09 -10.74
CA THR A 33 6.93 19.55 -10.96
C THR A 33 6.22 19.87 -12.29
N ARG A 34 6.34 18.97 -13.29
CA ARG A 34 5.78 19.13 -14.62
C ARG A 34 4.47 18.35 -14.83
N ARG A 35 3.96 17.68 -13.79
CA ARG A 35 2.78 16.80 -13.89
C ARG A 35 1.61 17.33 -13.07
N PRO A 36 0.37 17.21 -13.57
CA PRO A 36 -0.82 17.56 -12.81
C PRO A 36 -1.18 16.51 -11.75
N SER A 37 -0.72 15.27 -11.91
CA SER A 37 -1.05 14.13 -11.04
C SER A 37 0.11 13.74 -10.10
N PRO A 38 -0.19 13.21 -8.90
CA PRO A 38 0.82 12.64 -8.01
C PRO A 38 1.59 11.50 -8.67
N SER A 39 2.83 11.26 -8.22
CA SER A 39 3.55 10.05 -8.62
C SER A 39 2.85 8.78 -8.14
N SER A 40 3.10 7.65 -8.81
CA SER A 40 2.51 6.37 -8.41
C SER A 40 2.95 5.90 -7.02
N PHE A 41 4.11 6.34 -6.52
CA PHE A 41 4.50 6.14 -5.12
C PHE A 41 3.58 6.89 -4.16
N VAL A 42 3.36 8.20 -4.39
CA VAL A 42 2.46 9.00 -3.56
C VAL A 42 1.02 8.50 -3.67
N ALA A 43 0.58 8.14 -4.88
CA ALA A 43 -0.76 7.59 -5.10
C ALA A 43 -0.95 6.24 -4.41
N GLY A 44 0.01 5.31 -4.55
CA GLY A 44 -0.04 3.99 -3.93
C GLY A 44 0.06 4.06 -2.40
N ALA A 45 0.92 4.93 -1.86
CA ALA A 45 1.03 5.17 -0.43
C ALA A 45 -0.30 5.71 0.15
N ARG A 46 -0.92 6.69 -0.52
CA ARG A 46 -2.24 7.21 -0.13
C ARG A 46 -3.36 6.18 -0.22
N ALA A 47 -3.31 5.33 -1.23
CA ALA A 47 -4.26 4.24 -1.41
C ALA A 47 -4.01 3.08 -0.42
N GLY A 48 -2.87 3.05 0.28
CA GLY A 48 -2.50 1.98 1.20
C GLY A 48 -2.21 0.66 0.49
N THR A 49 -1.72 0.73 -0.75
CA THR A 49 -1.30 -0.41 -1.57
C THR A 49 0.20 -0.69 -1.45
N VAL A 50 0.98 0.35 -1.07
CA VAL A 50 2.40 0.27 -0.74
C VAL A 50 2.68 1.10 0.52
N ARG A 51 3.59 0.61 1.35
CA ARG A 51 4.20 1.33 2.47
C ARG A 51 5.60 1.74 2.04
N CYS A 52 5.78 3.04 1.82
CA CYS A 52 7.07 3.64 1.50
C CYS A 52 7.79 4.00 2.79
N LEU A 53 8.95 3.41 3.03
CA LEU A 53 9.79 3.71 4.18
C LEU A 53 11.10 4.36 3.71
N VAL A 54 11.61 5.27 4.53
CA VAL A 54 12.88 5.97 4.31
C VAL A 54 13.63 6.06 5.64
N PRO A 55 14.95 5.85 5.68
CA PRO A 55 15.74 6.24 6.84
C PRO A 55 15.63 7.74 7.13
N VAL A 56 15.85 8.14 8.39
CA VAL A 56 15.86 9.58 8.80
C VAL A 56 16.77 10.41 7.90
N HIS A 57 18.00 9.96 7.63
CA HIS A 57 18.96 10.71 6.83
C HIS A 57 18.44 11.01 5.41
N VAL A 58 17.80 10.03 4.74
CA VAL A 58 17.20 10.21 3.39
C VAL A 58 16.17 11.34 3.41
N SER A 59 15.30 11.35 4.42
CA SER A 59 14.28 12.39 4.56
C SER A 59 14.89 13.79 4.76
N GLU A 60 15.99 13.88 5.50
CA GLU A 60 16.69 15.15 5.74
C GLU A 60 17.53 15.61 4.53
N GLU A 61 17.99 14.67 3.72
CA GLU A 61 18.85 14.90 2.57
C GLU A 61 18.06 15.41 1.36
N VAL A 62 16.84 14.92 1.13
CA VAL A 62 16.04 15.27 -0.07
C VAL A 62 15.94 16.78 -0.34
N PRO A 63 15.59 17.66 0.63
CA PRO A 63 15.55 19.10 0.38
C PRO A 63 16.91 19.69 -0.02
N ARG A 64 18.00 19.20 0.57
CA ARG A 64 19.37 19.66 0.27
C ARG A 64 19.77 19.26 -1.14
N VAL A 65 19.56 17.99 -1.51
CA VAL A 65 19.87 17.48 -2.85
C VAL A 65 19.04 18.16 -3.94
N LEU A 66 17.78 18.51 -3.67
CA LEU A 66 16.99 19.33 -4.59
C LEU A 66 17.60 20.72 -4.80
N ALA A 67 18.05 21.37 -3.72
CA ALA A 67 18.70 22.68 -3.83
C ALA A 67 20.04 22.57 -4.59
N ASP A 68 20.82 21.53 -4.33
CA ASP A 68 22.13 21.30 -4.96
C ASP A 68 21.98 21.06 -6.47
N ARG A 69 21.09 20.15 -6.88
CA ARG A 69 20.79 19.91 -8.29
C ARG A 69 20.30 21.15 -9.03
N HIS A 70 19.55 22.04 -8.35
CA HIS A 70 19.13 23.30 -8.94
C HIS A 70 20.33 24.26 -9.12
N ARG A 71 21.22 24.36 -8.13
CA ARG A 71 22.46 25.17 -8.21
C ARG A 71 23.41 24.67 -9.30
N GLU A 72 23.46 23.37 -9.53
CA GLU A 72 24.26 22.71 -10.57
C GLU A 72 23.69 22.86 -11.99
N GLY A 73 22.60 23.63 -12.17
CA GLY A 73 22.01 23.93 -13.48
C GLY A 73 20.83 23.05 -13.86
N GLY A 74 20.29 22.27 -12.92
CA GLY A 74 19.07 21.50 -13.10
C GLY A 74 17.87 22.37 -13.50
N ARG A 75 17.20 22.03 -14.61
CA ARG A 75 16.07 22.79 -15.16
C ARG A 75 14.73 22.35 -14.54
N PHE A 76 14.41 22.85 -13.35
CA PHE A 76 13.11 22.67 -12.70
C PHE A 76 12.81 23.80 -11.73
N ASP A 77 11.55 23.96 -11.34
CA ASP A 77 11.14 24.92 -10.31
C ASP A 77 11.44 24.35 -8.92
N LEU A 78 12.47 24.89 -8.26
CA LEU A 78 12.91 24.46 -6.93
C LEU A 78 11.85 24.73 -5.86
N GLU A 79 11.20 25.89 -5.88
CA GLU A 79 10.18 26.24 -4.90
C GLU A 79 9.01 25.26 -4.98
N ARG A 80 8.56 24.98 -6.20
CA ARG A 80 7.53 23.98 -6.46
C ARG A 80 7.96 22.58 -6.02
N ALA A 81 9.22 22.19 -6.26
CA ALA A 81 9.74 20.90 -5.84
C ALA A 81 9.74 20.74 -4.31
N LEU A 82 10.20 21.76 -3.58
CA LEU A 82 10.19 21.78 -2.11
C LEU A 82 8.76 21.78 -1.56
N GLU A 83 7.83 22.48 -2.22
CA GLU A 83 6.43 22.46 -1.84
C GLU A 83 5.78 21.09 -2.08
N LEU A 84 6.10 20.42 -3.19
CA LEU A 84 5.67 19.05 -3.42
C LEU A 84 6.24 18.08 -2.37
N TRP A 85 7.51 18.23 -2.01
CA TRP A 85 8.13 17.45 -0.93
C TRP A 85 7.32 17.56 0.36
N ARG A 86 7.10 18.79 0.85
CA ARG A 86 6.40 19.06 2.12
C ARG A 86 4.93 18.65 2.09
N SER A 87 4.20 19.00 1.03
CA SER A 87 2.74 18.83 0.98
C SER A 87 2.27 17.47 0.45
N ARG A 88 3.12 16.74 -0.29
CA ARG A 88 2.72 15.51 -0.99
C ARG A 88 3.53 14.28 -0.63
N TYR A 89 4.86 14.39 -0.57
CA TYR A 89 5.75 13.24 -0.36
C TYR A 89 5.96 12.95 1.12
N ALA A 90 6.57 13.85 1.88
CA ALA A 90 6.88 13.63 3.29
C ALA A 90 5.70 13.11 4.13
N PRO A 91 4.44 13.59 3.96
CA PRO A 91 3.31 13.12 4.74
C PRO A 91 2.89 11.66 4.49
N VAL A 92 3.38 11.02 3.41
CA VAL A 92 3.03 9.64 3.06
C VAL A 92 4.20 8.66 3.20
N LEU A 93 5.38 9.17 3.61
CA LEU A 93 6.57 8.37 3.87
C LEU A 93 6.65 8.03 5.35
N TYR A 94 7.03 6.78 5.65
CA TYR A 94 7.38 6.34 6.99
C TYR A 94 8.88 6.56 7.21
N ILE A 95 9.22 7.60 7.95
CA ILE A 95 10.58 7.96 8.34
C ILE A 95 11.01 7.04 9.49
N VAL A 96 12.07 6.27 9.27
CA VAL A 96 12.53 5.22 10.19
C VAL A 96 13.89 5.59 10.77
N ASP A 97 13.97 5.65 12.09
CA ASP A 97 15.24 5.70 12.79
C ASP A 97 15.85 4.30 12.83
N THR A 98 17.08 4.19 12.34
CA THR A 98 17.80 2.92 12.20
C THR A 98 18.91 2.76 13.23
N ALA A 99 19.03 3.70 14.16
CA ALA A 99 19.99 3.63 15.25
C ALA A 99 19.82 2.34 16.06
N GLY A 100 20.93 1.68 16.37
CA GLY A 100 20.95 0.45 17.16
C GLY A 100 20.52 -0.81 16.42
N LEU A 101 20.14 -0.75 15.14
CA LEU A 101 19.84 -1.96 14.38
C LEU A 101 21.07 -2.86 14.23
N PRO A 102 20.89 -4.20 14.29
CA PRO A 102 22.00 -5.14 14.25
C PRO A 102 22.70 -5.11 12.88
N MET A 103 24.01 -4.93 12.91
CA MET A 103 24.83 -4.93 11.71
C MET A 103 24.92 -6.33 11.08
N THR A 104 24.57 -6.43 9.80
CA THR A 104 24.71 -7.68 9.03
C THR A 104 26.12 -7.84 8.47
N ALA A 105 26.47 -9.04 8.00
CA ALA A 105 27.73 -9.25 7.28
C ALA A 105 27.81 -8.40 6.00
N GLN A 106 26.71 -8.30 5.26
CA GLN A 106 26.60 -7.45 4.07
C GLN A 106 26.69 -5.96 4.42
N GLY A 107 26.02 -5.51 5.49
CA GLY A 107 26.12 -4.14 5.98
C GLY A 107 27.54 -3.76 6.39
N ARG A 108 28.33 -4.69 6.94
CA ARG A 108 29.76 -4.47 7.25
C ARG A 108 30.62 -4.27 6.00
N VAL A 109 30.35 -5.03 4.94
CA VAL A 109 31.10 -4.90 3.67
C VAL A 109 30.79 -3.56 3.01
N LEU A 110 29.53 -3.14 2.98
CA LEU A 110 29.11 -1.86 2.40
C LEU A 110 29.51 -0.65 3.23
N ALA A 111 29.51 -0.75 4.57
CA ALA A 111 30.05 0.31 5.43
C ALA A 111 31.51 0.66 5.12
N GLY A 112 32.28 -0.27 4.55
CA GLY A 112 33.65 -0.03 4.09
C GLY A 112 33.75 0.59 2.69
N ARG A 113 32.65 0.66 1.92
CA ARG A 113 32.58 1.24 0.56
C ARG A 113 31.88 2.59 0.58
N ASP A 114 30.65 2.61 1.09
CA ASP A 114 29.88 3.83 1.35
C ASP A 114 29.07 3.67 2.65
N ALA A 115 29.35 4.55 3.61
CA ALA A 115 28.66 4.58 4.89
C ALA A 115 27.23 5.16 4.78
N SER A 116 26.93 5.89 3.71
CA SER A 116 25.64 6.56 3.49
C SER A 116 24.50 5.56 3.30
N ASP A 117 24.78 4.41 2.66
CA ASP A 117 23.80 3.35 2.37
C ASP A 117 23.52 2.41 3.56
N VAL A 118 24.38 2.41 4.57
CA VAL A 118 24.30 1.48 5.71
C VAL A 118 22.93 1.49 6.39
N PRO A 119 22.32 2.65 6.73
CA PRO A 119 21.01 2.69 7.35
C PRO A 119 19.92 2.02 6.51
N MET A 120 19.98 2.16 5.18
CA MET A 120 18.99 1.55 4.28
C MET A 120 19.09 0.03 4.29
N LEU A 121 20.31 -0.50 4.29
CA LEU A 121 20.58 -1.95 4.33
C LEU A 121 20.24 -2.57 5.68
N LEU A 122 20.56 -1.87 6.78
CA LEU A 122 20.16 -2.30 8.12
C LEU A 122 18.65 -2.45 8.20
N LEU A 123 17.91 -1.43 7.74
CA LEU A 123 16.46 -1.48 7.70
C LEU A 123 15.97 -2.63 6.79
N ALA A 124 16.53 -2.76 5.59
CA ALA A 124 16.17 -3.82 4.65
C ALA A 124 16.32 -5.21 5.26
N SER A 125 17.43 -5.46 5.96
CA SER A 125 17.70 -6.75 6.59
C SER A 125 16.66 -7.13 7.66
N VAL A 126 16.18 -6.13 8.40
CA VAL A 126 15.22 -6.34 9.50
C VAL A 126 13.80 -6.60 8.96
N ILE A 127 13.41 -5.94 7.86
CA ILE A 127 12.04 -5.99 7.33
C ILE A 127 11.88 -6.91 6.11
N ALA A 128 12.96 -7.55 5.66
CA ALA A 128 13.00 -8.46 4.52
C ALA A 128 11.87 -9.50 4.58
N PRO A 129 11.23 -9.87 3.45
CA PRO A 129 11.55 -9.39 2.10
C PRO A 129 11.12 -7.94 1.87
N VAL A 130 11.88 -7.16 1.09
CA VAL A 130 11.51 -5.77 0.77
C VAL A 130 12.08 -5.35 -0.59
N VAL A 131 11.38 -4.46 -1.30
CA VAL A 131 11.90 -3.86 -2.53
C VAL A 131 12.67 -2.60 -2.16
N ILE A 132 13.96 -2.54 -2.54
CA ILE A 132 14.77 -1.33 -2.45
C ILE A 132 14.74 -0.63 -3.81
N ILE A 133 14.34 0.64 -3.79
CA ILE A 133 14.18 1.47 -4.99
C ILE A 133 15.20 2.60 -4.88
N GLY A 134 16.32 2.41 -5.58
CA GLY A 134 17.42 3.36 -5.72
C GLY A 134 17.93 3.40 -7.15
N THR A 135 18.65 4.48 -7.51
CA THR A 135 19.40 4.56 -8.77
C THR A 135 20.91 4.45 -8.58
N ASP A 136 21.36 4.22 -7.34
CA ASP A 136 22.79 4.08 -7.04
C ASP A 136 23.38 2.86 -7.74
N ALA A 137 24.45 3.08 -8.50
CA ALA A 137 25.17 2.03 -9.20
C ALA A 137 25.74 1.00 -8.22
N ASP A 138 26.21 1.41 -7.04
CA ASP A 138 26.78 0.48 -6.05
C ASP A 138 25.70 -0.41 -5.42
N LEU A 139 24.48 0.10 -5.22
CA LEU A 139 23.33 -0.70 -4.77
C LEU A 139 22.81 -1.62 -5.88
N VAL A 140 22.78 -1.14 -7.13
CA VAL A 140 22.35 -1.92 -8.29
C VAL A 140 23.35 -3.04 -8.61
N ASP A 141 24.64 -2.72 -8.64
CA ASP A 141 25.73 -3.66 -8.96
C ASP A 141 25.94 -4.70 -7.85
N SER A 142 25.60 -4.35 -6.60
CA SER A 142 25.56 -5.30 -5.49
C SER A 142 24.29 -6.19 -5.49
N GLY A 143 23.36 -5.99 -6.44
CA GLY A 143 22.07 -6.69 -6.49
C GLY A 143 21.12 -6.31 -5.36
N LEU A 144 21.36 -5.17 -4.71
CA LEU A 144 20.63 -4.68 -3.54
C LEU A 144 19.57 -3.64 -3.90
N ALA A 145 19.51 -3.18 -5.15
CA ALA A 145 18.43 -2.34 -5.67
C ALA A 145 18.04 -2.77 -7.09
N SER A 146 16.76 -2.56 -7.46
CA SER A 146 16.31 -2.85 -8.83
C SER A 146 16.72 -1.73 -9.79
N ALA A 147 17.57 -2.07 -10.76
CA ALA A 147 17.99 -1.18 -11.85
C ALA A 147 16.81 -0.58 -12.65
N ASN A 148 15.66 -1.25 -12.65
CA ASN A 148 14.48 -0.85 -13.42
C ASN A 148 13.37 -0.26 -12.54
N TRP A 149 13.73 0.70 -11.69
CA TRP A 149 12.80 1.38 -10.79
C TRP A 149 11.63 2.05 -11.53
N VAL A 150 11.81 2.45 -12.79
CA VAL A 150 10.74 3.01 -13.64
C VAL A 150 9.67 1.95 -13.94
N ALA A 151 10.06 0.70 -14.22
CA ALA A 151 9.12 -0.40 -14.39
C ALA A 151 8.41 -0.76 -13.08
N LEU A 152 9.12 -0.77 -11.94
CA LEU A 152 8.50 -1.00 -10.62
C LEU A 152 7.50 0.10 -10.24
N ARG A 153 7.85 1.34 -10.53
CA ARG A 153 6.97 2.50 -10.38
C ARG A 153 5.72 2.36 -11.23
N LYS A 154 5.85 1.86 -12.46
CA LYS A 154 4.72 1.60 -13.36
C LYS A 154 3.86 0.45 -12.83
N ALA A 155 4.47 -0.65 -12.39
CA ALA A 155 3.80 -1.78 -11.76
C ALA A 155 2.97 -1.35 -10.53
N LEU A 156 3.52 -0.50 -9.65
CA LEU A 156 2.76 0.11 -8.54
C LEU A 156 1.59 0.97 -9.00
N GLY A 157 1.74 1.68 -10.11
CA GLY A 157 0.66 2.45 -10.73
C GLY A 157 -0.45 1.53 -11.25
N ASP A 158 -0.08 0.48 -11.98
CA ASP A 158 -1.02 -0.48 -12.57
C ASP A 158 -1.79 -1.24 -11.48
N VAL A 159 -1.11 -1.63 -10.41
CA VAL A 159 -1.69 -2.24 -9.20
C VAL A 159 -2.57 -1.25 -8.42
N GLY A 160 -2.11 -0.02 -8.19
CA GLY A 160 -2.85 0.97 -7.40
C GLY A 160 -4.13 1.45 -8.09
N VAL A 161 -4.10 1.59 -9.42
CA VAL A 161 -5.27 1.96 -10.23
C VAL A 161 -6.29 0.83 -10.26
N THR A 162 -5.86 -0.43 -10.39
CA THR A 162 -6.75 -1.61 -10.39
C THR A 162 -7.40 -1.82 -9.03
N GLU A 163 -6.63 -1.77 -7.94
CA GLU A 163 -7.18 -1.90 -6.57
C GLU A 163 -8.14 -0.73 -6.23
N GLY A 164 -7.84 0.49 -6.69
CA GLY A 164 -8.73 1.64 -6.54
C GLY A 164 -10.05 1.50 -7.31
N GLN A 165 -10.00 1.05 -8.56
CA GLN A 165 -11.19 0.81 -9.38
C GLN A 165 -12.05 -0.33 -8.82
N MET A 166 -11.43 -1.40 -8.30
CA MET A 166 -12.15 -2.49 -7.63
C MET A 166 -12.85 -1.99 -6.36
N ALA A 167 -12.19 -1.16 -5.54
CA ALA A 167 -12.81 -0.58 -4.35
C ALA A 167 -14.00 0.35 -4.68
N ASP A 168 -13.96 1.07 -5.79
CA ASP A 168 -15.08 1.91 -6.24
C ASP A 168 -16.24 1.09 -6.82
N ILE A 169 -15.97 -0.01 -7.52
CA ILE A 169 -16.98 -0.98 -7.94
C ILE A 169 -17.66 -1.62 -6.72
N GLU A 170 -16.91 -1.98 -5.68
CA GLU A 170 -17.45 -2.50 -4.43
C GLU A 170 -18.32 -1.47 -3.71
N ARG A 171 -17.86 -0.22 -3.58
CA ARG A 171 -18.68 0.87 -2.98
C ARG A 171 -19.99 1.09 -3.73
N LEU A 172 -19.96 1.02 -5.06
CA LEU A 172 -21.17 1.12 -5.88
C LEU A 172 -22.10 -0.08 -5.62
N THR A 173 -21.53 -1.27 -5.46
CA THR A 173 -22.28 -2.51 -5.15
C THR A 173 -22.89 -2.45 -3.75
N ASP A 174 -22.15 -2.02 -2.73
CA ASP A 174 -22.64 -1.83 -1.36
C ASP A 174 -23.71 -0.74 -1.26
N THR A 175 -23.59 0.32 -2.05
CA THR A 175 -24.59 1.40 -2.10
C THR A 175 -25.89 0.90 -2.76
N LEU A 176 -25.79 0.06 -3.79
CA LEU A 176 -26.95 -0.54 -4.46
C LEU A 176 -27.63 -1.62 -3.61
N VAL A 177 -26.86 -2.53 -3.01
CA VAL A 177 -27.38 -3.58 -2.13
C VAL A 177 -27.90 -3.00 -0.81
N GLY A 178 -27.18 -2.04 -0.21
CA GLY A 178 -27.62 -1.32 0.99
C GLY A 178 -28.75 -0.32 0.76
N GLY A 179 -28.97 0.11 -0.49
CA GLY A 179 -30.13 0.88 -0.93
C GLY A 179 -31.36 -0.01 -1.13
N LEU A 180 -31.18 -1.19 -1.73
CA LEU A 180 -32.24 -2.20 -1.90
C LEU A 180 -32.65 -2.83 -0.57
N ALA A 181 -31.71 -3.12 0.34
CA ALA A 181 -32.00 -3.69 1.66
C ALA A 181 -32.76 -2.69 2.56
N ARG A 182 -32.46 -1.39 2.48
CA ARG A 182 -33.22 -0.34 3.19
C ARG A 182 -34.58 -0.04 2.56
N GLY A 183 -34.71 -0.20 1.24
CA GLY A 183 -36.00 -0.09 0.55
C GLY A 183 -36.94 -1.27 0.82
N ILE A 184 -36.41 -2.45 1.15
CA ILE A 184 -37.21 -3.65 1.42
C ILE A 184 -37.48 -3.82 2.93
N ALA A 185 -36.55 -3.43 3.82
CA ALA A 185 -36.76 -3.48 5.27
C ALA A 185 -37.54 -2.26 5.82
N GLY A 186 -37.76 -1.22 5.00
CA GLY A 186 -38.44 0.02 5.35
C GLY A 186 -39.80 0.19 4.66
N GLY A 187 -40.67 -0.83 4.70
CA GLY A 187 -42.12 -0.64 4.67
C GLY A 187 -42.62 -1.21 6.00
N VAL A 188 -43.13 -0.43 6.94
CA VAL A 188 -44.37 0.34 6.84
C VAL A 188 -44.26 1.57 7.75
N ASP A 189 -44.84 2.66 7.26
CA ASP A 189 -45.26 3.87 7.99
C ASP A 189 -44.41 5.14 7.78
N ARG A 190 -45.05 6.08 7.07
CA ARG A 190 -44.74 7.52 6.85
C ARG A 190 -43.85 7.89 5.66
N GLY A 191 -44.53 8.44 4.63
CA GLY A 191 -43.97 9.53 3.83
C GLY A 191 -43.77 9.29 2.33
N LEU A 192 -44.77 8.77 1.61
CA LEU A 192 -44.82 8.79 0.14
C LEU A 192 -45.07 10.21 -0.39
N THR A 193 -44.04 11.04 -0.60
CA THR A 193 -44.16 12.23 -1.50
C THR A 193 -42.86 12.77 -2.12
N GLN A 194 -41.71 12.10 -2.07
CA GLN A 194 -40.56 12.50 -2.91
C GLN A 194 -39.87 11.30 -3.56
N ILE A 195 -40.54 10.71 -4.56
CA ILE A 195 -39.85 9.88 -5.55
C ILE A 195 -39.21 10.84 -6.56
N VAL A 196 -37.92 11.11 -6.39
CA VAL A 196 -37.09 11.66 -7.47
C VAL A 196 -37.13 10.62 -8.59
N LYS A 197 -37.89 10.88 -9.65
CA LYS A 197 -37.90 10.03 -10.85
C LYS A 197 -36.46 9.94 -11.36
N PRO A 198 -35.84 8.75 -11.37
CA PRO A 198 -34.46 8.63 -11.84
C PRO A 198 -34.41 9.06 -13.30
N THR A 199 -33.46 9.91 -13.64
CA THR A 199 -33.20 10.29 -15.03
C THR A 199 -32.83 9.05 -15.85
N PRO A 200 -33.07 9.02 -17.17
CA PRO A 200 -32.74 7.87 -18.02
C PRO A 200 -31.27 7.41 -17.90
N LYS A 201 -30.35 8.35 -17.61
CA LYS A 201 -28.93 8.05 -17.34
C LYS A 201 -28.72 7.28 -16.04
N GLN A 202 -29.53 7.52 -15.01
CA GLN A 202 -29.49 6.79 -13.74
C GLN A 202 -30.06 5.38 -13.91
N TRP A 203 -31.12 5.20 -14.73
CA TRP A 203 -31.60 3.86 -15.11
C TRP A 203 -30.56 3.07 -15.92
N ALA A 204 -29.84 3.73 -16.84
CA ALA A 204 -28.76 3.10 -17.59
C ALA A 204 -27.60 2.66 -16.68
N ALA A 205 -27.23 3.47 -15.69
CA ALA A 205 -26.21 3.12 -14.71
C ALA A 205 -26.64 1.95 -13.80
N ILE A 206 -27.89 1.97 -13.32
CA ILE A 206 -28.47 0.88 -12.51
C ILE A 206 -28.53 -0.42 -13.33
N ALA A 207 -28.94 -0.35 -14.60
CA ALA A 207 -28.98 -1.51 -15.49
C ALA A 207 -27.58 -2.07 -15.81
N ALA A 208 -26.58 -1.19 -16.01
CA ALA A 208 -25.20 -1.60 -16.25
C ALA A 208 -24.59 -2.31 -15.05
N VAL A 209 -24.83 -1.81 -13.83
CA VAL A 209 -24.32 -2.44 -12.61
C VAL A 209 -25.06 -3.74 -12.32
N GLY A 210 -26.40 -3.77 -12.46
CA GLY A 210 -27.19 -4.99 -12.30
C GLY A 210 -26.81 -6.10 -13.30
N ALA A 211 -26.45 -5.74 -14.53
CA ALA A 211 -25.93 -6.70 -15.52
C ALA A 211 -24.55 -7.26 -15.12
N GLY A 212 -23.69 -6.45 -14.50
CA GLY A 212 -22.39 -6.89 -13.96
C GLY A 212 -22.55 -7.87 -12.79
N THR A 213 -23.45 -7.57 -11.84
CA THR A 213 -23.70 -8.45 -10.68
C THR A 213 -24.38 -9.75 -11.10
N ALA A 214 -25.36 -9.69 -12.01
CA ALA A 214 -26.01 -10.86 -12.57
C ALA A 214 -25.04 -11.71 -13.40
N GLY A 215 -24.09 -11.10 -14.11
CA GLY A 215 -23.01 -11.78 -14.83
C GLY A 215 -22.06 -12.54 -13.91
N ALA A 216 -21.63 -11.91 -12.80
CA ALA A 216 -20.78 -12.54 -11.79
C ALA A 216 -21.50 -13.69 -11.07
N LEU A 217 -22.76 -13.51 -10.68
CA LEU A 217 -23.60 -14.55 -10.08
C LEU A 217 -23.90 -15.70 -11.06
N TYR A 218 -24.14 -15.39 -12.33
CA TYR A 218 -24.32 -16.40 -13.38
C TYR A 218 -23.06 -17.24 -13.61
N TRP A 219 -21.88 -16.62 -13.57
CA TRP A 219 -20.60 -17.32 -13.68
C TRP A 219 -20.34 -18.23 -12.47
N TRP A 220 -20.65 -17.75 -11.26
CA TRP A 220 -20.53 -18.53 -10.02
C TRP A 220 -21.48 -19.75 -10.00
N ASN A 221 -22.70 -19.61 -10.53
CA ASN A 221 -23.69 -20.69 -10.59
C ASN A 221 -23.47 -21.70 -11.73
N ARG A 222 -22.50 -21.47 -12.63
CA ARG A 222 -22.23 -22.36 -13.77
C ARG A 222 -21.55 -23.69 -13.40
N LYS A 223 -21.31 -23.97 -12.12
CA LYS A 223 -20.90 -25.29 -11.60
C LYS A 223 -22.03 -26.34 -11.58
N ARG A 224 -23.20 -26.09 -12.17
CA ARG A 224 -24.22 -27.13 -12.45
C ARG A 224 -24.80 -26.96 -13.86
N PRO A 225 -24.89 -28.02 -14.68
CA PRO A 225 -25.40 -27.91 -16.03
C PRO A 225 -26.94 -27.90 -15.98
N ARG A 226 -27.57 -26.86 -16.53
CA ARG A 226 -28.94 -26.93 -17.05
C ARG A 226 -29.18 -25.88 -18.14
N THR A 227 -30.06 -26.25 -19.05
CA THR A 227 -30.26 -25.80 -20.43
C THR A 227 -30.98 -24.46 -20.59
N SER A 228 -30.81 -23.95 -21.82
CA SER A 228 -31.30 -22.73 -22.49
C SER A 228 -32.47 -21.93 -21.90
N SER A 229 -32.27 -20.62 -21.81
CA SER A 229 -33.29 -19.65 -22.26
C SER A 229 -32.63 -18.44 -22.93
N GLN A 230 -33.27 -18.02 -24.02
CA GLN A 230 -33.06 -16.84 -24.87
C GLN A 230 -32.37 -15.67 -24.14
N ARG A 231 -31.17 -15.28 -24.62
CA ARG A 231 -30.44 -14.10 -24.14
C ARG A 231 -30.56 -12.96 -25.14
N SER A 232 -30.98 -11.80 -24.64
CA SER A 232 -30.95 -10.53 -25.39
C SER A 232 -29.51 -10.19 -25.80
N PRO A 233 -29.24 -9.83 -27.07
CA PRO A 233 -27.90 -9.60 -27.60
C PRO A 233 -27.17 -8.44 -26.90
N VAL A 234 -27.91 -7.45 -26.38
CA VAL A 234 -27.34 -6.28 -25.70
C VAL A 234 -26.64 -6.64 -24.39
N LEU A 235 -27.19 -7.56 -23.62
CA LEU A 235 -26.62 -7.99 -22.34
C LEU A 235 -25.29 -8.74 -22.55
N SER A 236 -25.20 -9.54 -23.62
CA SER A 236 -23.99 -10.29 -23.96
C SER A 236 -22.83 -9.39 -24.43
N VAL A 237 -23.14 -8.27 -25.08
CA VAL A 237 -22.12 -7.28 -25.52
C VAL A 237 -21.60 -6.44 -24.34
N LEU A 238 -22.47 -6.07 -23.40
CA LEU A 238 -22.04 -5.37 -22.18
C LEU A 238 -21.23 -6.30 -21.26
N ILE A 239 -21.69 -7.54 -21.05
CA ILE A 239 -20.94 -8.53 -20.25
C ILE A 239 -19.60 -8.86 -20.91
N SER A 240 -19.53 -8.99 -22.24
CA SER A 240 -18.26 -9.24 -22.92
C SER A 240 -17.29 -8.06 -22.79
N ARG A 241 -17.74 -6.80 -23.00
CA ARG A 241 -16.89 -5.62 -22.80
C ARG A 241 -16.40 -5.44 -21.37
N PHE A 242 -17.29 -5.64 -20.38
CA PHE A 242 -16.89 -5.64 -18.97
C PHE A 242 -15.94 -6.80 -18.67
N SER A 243 -16.15 -7.99 -19.25
CA SER A 243 -15.25 -9.13 -19.06
C SER A 243 -13.87 -8.89 -19.66
N THR A 244 -13.77 -8.32 -20.87
CA THR A 244 -12.48 -8.03 -21.52
C THR A 244 -11.72 -6.95 -20.77
N GLN A 245 -12.40 -5.89 -20.30
CA GLN A 245 -11.78 -4.87 -19.46
C GLN A 245 -11.32 -5.45 -18.11
N MET A 246 -12.11 -6.32 -17.48
CA MET A 246 -11.71 -6.97 -16.22
C MET A 246 -10.56 -7.97 -16.41
N THR A 247 -10.53 -8.71 -17.52
CA THR A 247 -9.40 -9.59 -17.87
C THR A 247 -8.13 -8.79 -18.11
N GLU A 248 -8.19 -7.70 -18.87
CA GLU A 248 -7.03 -6.83 -19.12
C GLU A 248 -6.53 -6.17 -17.83
N LEU A 249 -7.43 -5.72 -16.95
CA LEU A 249 -7.08 -5.19 -15.63
C LEU A 249 -6.46 -6.27 -14.73
N SER A 250 -7.00 -7.50 -14.75
CA SER A 250 -6.46 -8.64 -14.00
C SER A 250 -5.07 -9.04 -14.49
N GLU A 251 -4.83 -9.05 -15.80
CA GLU A 251 -3.51 -9.36 -16.39
C GLU A 251 -2.48 -8.27 -16.10
N ARG A 252 -2.88 -6.99 -16.07
CA ARG A 252 -2.02 -5.89 -15.64
C ARG A 252 -1.68 -5.99 -14.16
N HIS A 253 -2.66 -6.33 -13.32
CA HIS A 253 -2.46 -6.54 -11.89
C HIS A 253 -1.50 -7.71 -11.62
N ALA A 254 -1.73 -8.87 -12.25
CA ALA A 254 -0.88 -10.05 -12.10
C ALA A 254 0.57 -9.79 -12.53
N ARG A 255 0.78 -9.14 -13.68
CA ARG A 255 2.13 -8.75 -14.12
C ARG A 255 2.80 -7.78 -13.15
N GLY A 256 2.04 -6.84 -12.58
CA GLY A 256 2.55 -5.91 -11.58
C GLY A 256 2.99 -6.60 -10.30
N GLU A 257 2.23 -7.60 -9.84
CA GLU A 257 2.58 -8.42 -8.67
C GLU A 257 3.80 -9.30 -8.93
N ASP A 258 3.86 -9.97 -10.08
CA ASP A 258 5.01 -10.80 -10.44
C ASP A 258 6.31 -9.99 -10.48
N LEU A 259 6.27 -8.80 -11.09
CA LEU A 259 7.42 -7.88 -11.11
C LEU A 259 7.81 -7.41 -9.71
N TRP A 260 6.83 -7.18 -8.84
CA TRP A 260 7.09 -6.78 -7.46
C TRP A 260 7.73 -7.91 -6.65
N SER A 261 7.16 -9.11 -6.71
CA SER A 261 7.68 -10.29 -6.02
C SER A 261 9.08 -10.69 -6.51
N GLN A 262 9.36 -10.57 -7.80
CA GLN A 262 10.70 -10.79 -8.36
C GLN A 262 11.73 -9.77 -7.89
N ALA A 263 11.29 -8.57 -7.50
CA ALA A 263 12.16 -7.50 -7.01
C ALA A 263 12.29 -7.47 -5.48
N GLU A 264 11.58 -8.33 -4.74
CA GLU A 264 11.74 -8.44 -3.29
C GLU A 264 13.11 -9.04 -2.95
N LEU A 265 13.86 -8.34 -2.12
CA LEU A 265 15.21 -8.70 -1.71
C LEU A 265 15.26 -9.19 -0.27
N GLY A 266 16.24 -10.05 -0.01
CA GLY A 266 16.59 -10.55 1.31
C GLY A 266 15.72 -11.71 1.79
N THR A 267 16.32 -12.58 2.60
CA THR A 267 15.59 -13.65 3.30
C THR A 267 15.04 -13.14 4.62
N PRO A 268 13.77 -13.44 4.96
CA PRO A 268 13.21 -13.04 6.24
C PRO A 268 14.01 -13.62 7.42
N GLY A 269 14.58 -12.77 8.28
CA GLY A 269 15.21 -13.20 9.52
C GLY A 269 14.20 -13.78 10.53
N ASN A 270 14.67 -14.63 11.45
CA ASN A 270 13.79 -15.38 12.35
C ASN A 270 13.76 -14.89 13.80
N SER A 271 14.59 -13.91 14.17
CA SER A 271 14.56 -13.36 15.53
C SER A 271 13.26 -12.58 15.81
N LEU A 272 12.93 -12.39 17.09
CA LEU A 272 11.74 -11.63 17.50
C LEU A 272 11.71 -10.22 16.91
N LEU A 273 12.87 -9.55 16.80
CA LEU A 273 13.00 -8.26 16.12
C LEU A 273 12.46 -8.31 14.69
N HIS A 274 12.93 -9.26 13.88
CA HIS A 274 12.51 -9.41 12.48
C HIS A 274 11.01 -9.70 12.37
N GLN A 275 10.50 -10.57 13.24
CA GLN A 275 9.09 -10.93 13.24
C GLN A 275 8.19 -9.75 13.63
N VAL A 276 8.55 -8.99 14.67
CA VAL A 276 7.84 -7.79 15.10
C VAL A 276 7.87 -6.73 13.99
N ALA A 277 9.05 -6.46 13.42
CA ALA A 277 9.22 -5.47 12.36
C ALA A 277 8.39 -5.81 11.12
N ARG A 278 8.47 -7.06 10.62
CA ARG A 278 7.63 -7.51 9.49
C ARG A 278 6.15 -7.39 9.78
N THR A 279 5.71 -7.79 10.98
CA THR A 279 4.29 -7.74 11.37
C THR A 279 3.76 -6.31 11.40
N LEU A 280 4.58 -5.37 11.89
CA LEU A 280 4.22 -3.95 11.95
C LEU A 280 4.23 -3.30 10.58
N VAL A 281 5.27 -3.55 9.77
CA VAL A 281 5.39 -3.00 8.41
C VAL A 281 4.27 -3.53 7.50
N GLY A 282 3.89 -4.81 7.64
CA GLY A 282 2.78 -5.41 6.90
C GLY A 282 1.40 -4.98 7.40
N SER A 283 1.31 -4.28 8.53
CA SER A 283 0.04 -3.79 9.06
C SER A 283 -0.35 -2.46 8.43
N ARG A 284 -1.63 -2.28 8.10
CA ARG A 284 -2.16 -0.99 7.60
C ARG A 284 -2.39 0.03 8.71
N THR A 285 -2.56 -0.44 9.94
CA THR A 285 -2.77 0.39 11.12
C THR A 285 -1.73 0.06 12.18
N PRO A 286 -1.38 1.01 13.06
CA PRO A 286 -0.61 0.73 14.27
C PRO A 286 -1.22 -0.44 15.05
N LEU A 287 -0.38 -1.23 15.71
CA LEU A 287 -0.78 -2.40 16.47
C LEU A 287 -0.49 -2.24 17.96
N THR A 288 -1.39 -2.77 18.78
CA THR A 288 -1.13 -2.93 20.20
C THR A 288 -0.22 -4.13 20.44
N ARG A 289 0.46 -4.15 21.60
CA ARG A 289 1.25 -5.32 22.04
C ARG A 289 0.42 -6.60 22.06
N THR A 290 -0.83 -6.54 22.51
CA THR A 290 -1.76 -7.68 22.50
C THR A 290 -2.04 -8.18 21.08
N ALA A 291 -2.21 -7.26 20.11
CA ALA A 291 -2.40 -7.63 18.72
C ALA A 291 -1.13 -8.27 18.11
N LEU A 292 0.05 -7.77 18.47
CA LEU A 292 1.33 -8.37 18.08
C LEU A 292 1.48 -9.78 18.63
N VAL A 293 1.26 -9.99 19.94
CA VAL A 293 1.33 -11.31 20.56
C VAL A 293 0.36 -12.29 19.90
N LYS A 294 -0.87 -11.85 19.60
CA LYS A 294 -1.86 -12.67 18.90
C LYS A 294 -1.42 -13.06 17.49
N ARG A 295 -0.77 -12.15 16.75
CA ARG A 295 -0.33 -12.41 15.36
C ARG A 295 0.92 -13.28 15.30
N LEU A 296 1.85 -13.10 16.24
CA LEU A 296 3.12 -13.82 16.28
C LEU A 296 2.99 -15.20 16.93
N GLY A 297 2.02 -15.39 17.84
CA GLY A 297 1.66 -16.69 18.39
C GLY A 297 2.82 -17.37 19.11
N GLU A 298 3.18 -18.57 18.64
CA GLU A 298 4.27 -19.39 19.16
C GLU A 298 5.67 -18.90 18.75
N GLY A 299 5.76 -17.96 17.81
CA GLY A 299 7.05 -17.35 17.40
C GLY A 299 7.69 -16.46 18.47
N ILE A 300 6.99 -16.17 19.58
CA ILE A 300 7.49 -15.35 20.67
C ILE A 300 8.01 -16.25 21.81
N PRO A 301 9.24 -16.01 22.31
CA PRO A 301 9.74 -16.72 23.48
C PRO A 301 8.86 -16.47 24.71
N GLY A 302 8.66 -17.53 25.51
CA GLY A 302 7.87 -17.50 26.74
C GLY A 302 6.73 -18.51 26.75
N THR A 303 6.47 -19.06 27.94
CA THR A 303 5.45 -20.08 28.19
C THR A 303 4.07 -19.47 28.44
N GLY A 304 4.03 -18.25 29.01
CA GLY A 304 2.79 -17.54 29.34
C GLY A 304 2.54 -16.26 28.54
N HIS A 305 1.28 -15.79 28.52
CA HIS A 305 0.89 -14.53 27.87
C HIS A 305 1.70 -13.33 28.39
N THR A 306 1.92 -13.26 29.72
CA THR A 306 2.67 -12.18 30.37
C THR A 306 4.13 -12.13 29.91
N GLU A 307 4.80 -13.28 29.84
CA GLU A 307 6.20 -13.38 29.36
C GLU A 307 6.31 -12.95 27.90
N ARG A 308 5.40 -13.42 27.04
CA ARG A 308 5.38 -13.02 25.63
C ARG A 308 5.11 -11.52 25.45
N MET A 309 4.22 -10.95 26.25
CA MET A 309 3.96 -9.50 26.27
C MET A 309 5.19 -8.69 26.73
N ALA A 310 5.97 -9.23 27.68
CA ALA A 310 7.20 -8.61 28.14
C ALA A 310 8.29 -8.66 27.06
N ALA A 311 8.48 -9.80 26.40
CA ALA A 311 9.45 -9.96 25.30
C ALA A 311 9.14 -9.02 24.12
N VAL A 312 7.86 -8.88 23.74
CA VAL A 312 7.47 -7.92 22.69
C VAL A 312 7.71 -6.48 23.15
N ARG A 313 7.41 -6.14 24.41
CA ARG A 313 7.66 -4.80 24.96
C ARG A 313 9.16 -4.46 24.93
N GLU A 314 10.00 -5.41 25.30
CA GLU A 314 11.45 -5.23 25.28
C GLU A 314 11.92 -4.85 23.88
N VAL A 315 11.58 -5.64 22.86
CA VAL A 315 11.93 -5.34 21.47
C VAL A 315 11.39 -3.98 21.02
N LEU A 316 10.15 -3.63 21.33
CA LEU A 316 9.57 -2.33 20.95
C LEU A 316 10.30 -1.14 21.58
N ASN A 317 10.83 -1.31 22.80
CA ASN A 317 11.53 -0.25 23.52
C ASN A 317 13.04 -0.21 23.20
N SER A 318 13.63 -1.31 22.73
CA SER A 318 15.06 -1.38 22.43
C SER A 318 15.46 -0.67 21.14
N TYR A 319 14.54 -0.48 20.20
CA TYR A 319 14.86 0.06 18.87
C TYR A 319 14.02 1.30 18.53
N PRO A 320 14.65 2.46 18.27
CA PRO A 320 13.97 3.70 17.88
C PRO A 320 13.10 3.60 16.62
N MET A 321 13.32 2.58 15.78
CA MET A 321 12.49 2.30 14.61
C MET A 321 11.01 2.07 14.97
N PHE A 322 10.73 1.62 16.19
CA PHE A 322 9.38 1.37 16.67
C PHE A 322 8.84 2.59 17.41
N VAL A 323 7.71 3.10 16.95
CA VAL A 323 7.11 4.32 17.49
C VAL A 323 5.70 4.05 17.98
N ASP A 324 5.42 4.46 19.22
CA ASP A 324 4.07 4.58 19.74
C ASP A 324 3.43 5.87 19.22
N THR A 325 2.54 5.72 18.24
CA THR A 325 1.89 6.84 17.54
C THR A 325 0.86 7.59 18.37
N THR A 326 0.37 7.01 19.47
CA THR A 326 -0.70 7.61 20.28
C THR A 326 -0.29 7.85 21.72
N GLY A 327 0.89 7.38 22.13
CA GLY A 327 1.29 7.33 23.54
C GLY A 327 0.45 6.35 24.38
N GLN A 328 -0.42 5.57 23.74
CA GLN A 328 -1.32 4.60 24.37
C GLN A 328 -1.00 3.17 23.95
N GLY A 329 0.23 2.91 23.50
CA GLY A 329 0.71 1.60 23.11
C GLY A 329 0.27 1.16 21.72
N HIS A 330 0.13 2.08 20.77
CA HIS A 330 -0.17 1.80 19.36
C HIS A 330 1.08 1.96 18.50
N TRP A 331 1.74 0.84 18.26
CA TRP A 331 3.07 0.77 17.69
C TRP A 331 3.05 0.63 16.17
N GLN A 332 4.00 1.27 15.50
CA GLN A 332 4.29 1.05 14.08
C GLN A 332 5.80 1.19 13.82
N VAL A 333 6.23 0.86 12.60
CA VAL A 333 7.61 1.16 12.15
C VAL A 333 7.64 2.55 11.52
N GLY A 334 8.51 3.40 12.04
CA GLY A 334 8.73 4.77 11.61
C GLY A 334 7.61 5.76 11.98
N ARG A 335 7.86 7.04 11.77
CA ARG A 335 6.88 8.13 11.89
C ARG A 335 6.44 8.60 10.51
N LEU A 336 5.20 9.04 10.37
CA LEU A 336 4.80 9.72 9.13
C LEU A 336 5.45 11.11 9.10
N GLY A 337 6.10 11.47 7.99
CA GLY A 337 6.89 12.71 7.85
C GLY A 337 6.11 14.03 7.82
N GLY A 338 4.89 14.06 8.34
CA GLY A 338 4.03 15.24 8.37
C GLY A 338 3.34 15.48 9.72
N GLY A 339 3.78 14.80 10.78
CA GLY A 339 3.25 14.94 12.15
C GLY A 339 4.36 15.03 13.19
#